data_AF-A0A841H535-F1
#
_entry.id   AF-A0A841H535-F1
#
_cell.length_a   1.000
_cell.length_b   1.000
_cell.length_c   1.000
_cell.angle_alpha   90.00
_cell.angle_beta   90.00
_cell.angle_gamma   90.00
#
_symmetry.space_group_name_H-M   'P 1'
#
loop_
_entity.id
_entity.type
_entity.pdbx_description
1 polymer ?
#
loop_
_entity_poly.entity_id
_entity_poly.type
_entity_poly.pdbx_seq_one_letter_code
_entity_poly.pdbx_strand_id
1 'polypeptide(L)' 'MSVVAESLDAEALESAVLQLPISERARLAARLLSSLDEDAVREEAWDREIAERMRAYEAGEMRTFSPEEVFKRSAELLR' A
#
# COMPACT_ATOMS: atom_id res chain seq x y z
N MET A 1 16.44 -30.25 6.85
CA MET A 1 16.54 -30.42 5.39
C MET A 1 16.33 -29.05 4.75
N SER A 2 17.42 -28.32 4.53
CA SER A 2 17.38 -27.04 3.84
C SER A 2 17.35 -27.32 2.34
N VAL A 3 16.19 -27.11 1.72
CA VAL A 3 16.14 -27.03 0.25
C VAL A 3 16.63 -25.63 -0.07
N VAL A 4 17.94 -25.51 -0.26
CA VAL A 4 18.51 -24.43 -1.07
C VAL A 4 17.88 -24.60 -2.45
N ALA A 5 16.86 -23.81 -2.74
CA ALA A 5 16.36 -23.67 -4.09
C ALA A 5 17.52 -23.11 -4.91
N GLU A 6 18.00 -23.93 -5.84
CA GLU A 6 18.74 -23.47 -7.01
C GLU A 6 18.04 -22.20 -7.53
N SER A 7 18.79 -21.12 -7.77
CA SER A 7 18.23 -19.88 -8.30
C SER A 7 17.69 -20.15 -9.71
N LEU A 8 16.41 -20.51 -9.80
CA LEU A 8 15.70 -20.58 -11.06
C LEU A 8 15.64 -19.18 -11.64
N ASP A 9 16.02 -19.07 -12.90
CA ASP A 9 15.85 -17.84 -13.68
C ASP A 9 14.35 -17.46 -13.71
N ALA A 10 14.06 -16.16 -13.60
CA ALA A 10 12.69 -15.65 -13.55
C ALA A 10 11.92 -16.01 -14.84
N GLU A 11 12.60 -15.97 -15.99
CA GLU A 11 12.02 -16.35 -17.29
C GLU A 11 11.67 -17.85 -17.33
N ALA A 12 12.53 -18.70 -16.77
CA ALA A 12 12.28 -20.14 -16.68
C ALA A 12 11.09 -20.46 -15.75
N LEU A 13 10.98 -19.74 -14.63
CA LEU A 13 9.86 -19.87 -13.71
C LEU A 13 8.54 -19.40 -14.33
N GLU A 14 8.56 -18.27 -15.03
CA GLU A 14 7.39 -17.74 -15.75
C GLU A 14 6.88 -18.75 -16.79
N SER A 15 7.78 -19.28 -17.61
CA SER A 15 7.45 -20.29 -18.62
C SER A 15 6.78 -21.52 -18.01
N ALA A 16 7.30 -22.02 -16.87
CA ALA A 16 6.72 -23.14 -16.15
C ALA A 16 5.32 -22.82 -15.57
N VAL A 17 5.14 -21.63 -14.98
CA VAL A 17 3.86 -21.19 -14.42
C VAL A 17 2.79 -21.04 -15.50
N LEU A 18 3.16 -20.57 -16.70
CA LEU A 18 2.23 -20.42 -17.82
C LEU A 18 1.69 -21.75 -18.35
N GLN A 19 2.38 -22.88 -18.09
CA GLN A 19 1.88 -24.22 -18.42
C GLN A 19 0.80 -24.74 -17.45
N LEU A 20 0.63 -24.14 -16.27
CA LEU A 20 -0.35 -24.58 -15.29
C LEU A 20 -1.78 -24.26 -15.71
N PRO A 21 -2.80 -24.99 -15.21
CA PRO A 21 -4.20 -24.62 -15.37
C PRO A 21 -4.49 -23.19 -14.87
N ILE A 22 -5.47 -22.52 -15.50
CA ILE A 22 -5.80 -21.13 -15.18
C ILE A 22 -6.12 -20.89 -13.70
N SER A 23 -6.76 -21.85 -13.04
CA SER A 23 -7.10 -21.79 -11.61
C SER A 23 -5.86 -21.79 -10.72
N GLU A 24 -4.84 -22.57 -11.07
CA GLU A 24 -3.57 -22.66 -10.34
C GLU A 24 -2.73 -21.40 -10.55
N ARG A 25 -2.68 -20.89 -11.79
CA ARG A 25 -2.04 -19.61 -12.09
C ARG A 25 -2.67 -18.46 -11.31
N ALA A 26 -4.00 -18.39 -11.27
CA ALA A 26 -4.72 -17.36 -10.51
C ALA A 26 -4.40 -17.43 -9.02
N ARG A 27 -4.36 -18.64 -8.44
CA ARG A 27 -3.98 -18.84 -7.04
C ARG A 27 -2.54 -18.41 -6.76
N LEU A 28 -1.61 -18.70 -7.66
CA LEU A 28 -0.21 -18.33 -7.49
C LEU A 28 -0.03 -16.80 -7.61
N ALA A 29 -0.66 -16.18 -8.60
CA ALA A 29 -0.66 -14.73 -8.78
C ALA A 29 -1.18 -14.00 -7.53
N ALA A 30 -2.30 -14.46 -6.95
CA ALA A 30 -2.84 -13.88 -5.72
C ALA A 30 -1.86 -13.95 -4.55
N ARG A 31 -1.15 -15.08 -4.39
CA ARG A 31 -0.14 -15.24 -3.33
C ARG A 31 1.08 -14.36 -3.56
N LEU A 32 1.56 -14.25 -4.79
CA LEU A 32 2.70 -13.40 -5.14
C LEU A 32 2.37 -11.94 -4.91
N LEU A 33 1.21 -11.47 -5.39
CA LEU A 33 0.75 -10.10 -5.14
C LEU A 33 0.64 -9.81 -3.64
N SER A 34 0.04 -10.72 -2.86
CA SER A 34 -0.04 -10.58 -1.41
C SER A 34 1.32 -10.59 -0.72
N SER A 35 2.35 -11.24 -1.27
CA SER A 35 3.71 -11.21 -0.70
C SER A 35 4.46 -9.91 -0.99
N LEU A 36 4.04 -9.18 -2.02
CA LEU A 36 4.56 -7.85 -2.36
C LEU A 36 3.82 -6.73 -1.62
N ASP A 37 2.80 -7.11 -0.85
CA ASP A 37 1.98 -6.19 -0.07
C ASP A 37 2.76 -5.72 1.18
N GLU A 38 3.81 -4.91 0.95
CA GLU A 38 4.57 -4.20 1.98
C GLU A 38 3.71 -3.16 2.73
N ASP A 39 2.44 -2.99 2.33
CA ASP A 39 1.54 -2.03 2.92
C ASP A 39 1.17 -2.33 4.37
N ALA A 40 1.26 -3.57 4.88
CA ALA A 40 0.91 -3.83 6.29
C ALA A 40 1.69 -2.96 7.30
N VAL A 41 2.98 -2.68 7.04
CA VAL A 41 3.80 -1.78 7.89
C VAL A 41 3.49 -0.30 7.62
N ARG A 42 3.16 0.05 6.37
CA ARG A 42 2.78 1.42 6.00
C ARG A 42 1.40 1.76 6.56
N GLU A 43 0.43 0.88 6.44
CA GLU A 43 -0.91 0.94 7.01
C GLU A 43 -0.85 1.16 8.52
N GLU A 44 -0.03 0.39 9.25
CA GLU A 44 0.12 0.60 10.70
C GLU A 44 0.69 2.00 11.03
N ALA A 45 1.66 2.48 10.25
CA ALA A 45 2.19 3.83 10.41
C ALA A 45 1.14 4.91 10.08
N TRP A 46 0.30 4.69 9.07
CA TRP A 46 -0.81 5.56 8.72
C TRP A 46 -1.91 5.56 9.78
N ASP A 47 -2.26 4.41 10.35
CA ASP A 47 -3.24 4.28 11.42
C ASP A 47 -2.80 5.06 12.66
N ARG A 48 -1.51 4.95 13.02
CA ARG A 48 -0.92 5.74 14.12
C ARG A 48 -1.01 7.24 13.85
N GLU A 49 -0.60 7.68 12.66
CA GLU A 49 -0.65 9.10 12.27
C GLU A 49 -2.09 9.65 12.30
N ILE A 50 -3.06 8.89 11.77
CA ILE A 50 -4.48 9.29 11.79
C ILE A 50 -4.96 9.43 13.24
N ALA A 51 -4.68 8.45 14.10
CA ALA A 51 -5.07 8.49 15.50
C ALA A 51 -4.44 9.68 16.25
N GLU A 52 -3.17 9.99 15.97
CA GLU A 52 -2.48 11.15 16.55
C GLU A 52 -3.09 12.47 16.08
N ARG A 53 -3.35 12.61 14.77
CA ARG A 53 -3.98 13.82 14.21
C ARG A 53 -5.39 14.04 14.73
N MET A 54 -6.19 12.98 14.87
CA MET A 54 -7.54 13.08 15.41
C MET A 54 -7.53 13.55 16.87
N ARG A 55 -6.63 12.99 17.71
CA ARG A 55 -6.48 13.44 19.10
C ARG A 55 -6.08 14.92 19.18
N ALA A 56 -5.11 15.35 18.38
CA ALA A 56 -4.68 16.75 18.36
C ALA A 56 -5.78 17.70 17.87
N TYR A 57 -6.60 17.27 16.90
CA TYR A 57 -7.77 18.01 16.44
C TYR A 57 -8.83 18.15 17.54
N GLU A 58 -9.20 17.04 18.19
CA GLU A 58 -10.19 17.01 19.27
C GLU A 58 -9.74 17.81 20.50
N ALA A 59 -8.43 17.80 20.80
CA ALA A 59 -7.84 18.60 21.88
C ALA A 59 -7.70 20.10 21.53
N GLY A 60 -7.94 20.50 20.27
CA GLY A 60 -7.74 21.88 19.81
C GLY A 60 -6.27 22.29 19.67
N GLU A 61 -5.36 21.32 19.64
CA GLU A 61 -3.90 21.53 19.50
C GLU A 61 -3.48 21.69 18.02
N MET A 62 -4.40 21.39 17.09
CA MET A 62 -4.20 21.54 15.66
C MET A 62 -4.82 22.84 15.13
N ARG A 63 -4.07 23.58 14.31
CA ARG A 63 -4.62 24.71 13.55
C ARG A 63 -5.62 24.18 12.51
N THR A 64 -6.85 24.66 12.59
CA THR A 64 -7.91 24.39 11.63
C THR A 64 -8.18 25.62 10.78
N PHE A 65 -8.83 25.42 9.64
CA PHE A 65 -9.23 26.49 8.72
C PHE A 65 -10.71 26.34 8.43
N SER A 66 -11.42 27.45 8.33
CA SER A 66 -12.78 27.48 7.82
C SER A 66 -12.83 27.08 6.33
N PRO A 67 -13.96 26.56 5.85
CA PRO A 67 -14.14 26.29 4.42
C PRO A 67 -13.80 27.50 3.54
N GLU A 68 -14.20 28.70 3.95
CA GLU A 68 -13.95 29.95 3.23
C GLU A 68 -12.45 30.25 3.06
N GLU A 69 -11.66 30.05 4.12
CA GLU A 69 -10.20 30.21 4.08
C GLU A 69 -9.56 29.19 3.12
N VAL A 70 -10.04 27.95 3.13
CA VAL A 70 -9.54 26.89 2.24
C VAL A 70 -9.83 27.22 0.77
N PHE A 71 -11.07 27.59 0.43
CA PHE A 71 -11.44 27.92 -0.95
C PHE A 71 -10.72 29.15 -1.49
N LYS A 72 -10.55 30.18 -0.64
CA LYS A 72 -9.78 31.36 -1.02
C LYS A 72 -8.34 30.97 -1.38
N ARG A 73 -7.67 30.21 -0.51
CA ARG A 73 -6.28 29.77 -0.72
C ARG A 73 -6.13 28.86 -1.94
N SER A 74 -7.05 27.92 -2.17
CA SER A 74 -7.00 27.05 -3.35
C SER A 74 -7.14 27.85 -4.65
N ALA A 75 -8.02 28.87 -4.67
CA ALA A 75 -8.21 29.73 -5.83
C ALA A 75 -7.02 30.66 -6.11
N GLU A 76 -6.20 30.96 -5.10
CA GLU A 76 -4.94 31.71 -5.26
C GLU A 76 -3.80 30.82 -5.81
N LEU A 77 -3.75 29.54 -5.45
CA LEU A 77 -2.71 28.60 -5.90
C LEU A 77 -2.88 28.09 -7.33
N LEU A 78 -4.11 28.16 -7.87
CA LEU A 78 -4.46 27.66 -9.21
C LEU A 78 -4.44 28.75 -10.30
N ARG A 79 -3.88 29.92 -10.00
CA ARG A 79 -3.68 31.03 -10.96
C ARG A 79 -2.22 31.13 -11.35
#